data_AF-A0A1E5SZ94-F1
#
_entry.id   AF-A0A1E5SZ94-F1
#
_cell.length_a   1.000
_cell.length_b   1.000
_cell.length_c   1.000
_cell.angle_alpha   90.00
_cell.angle_beta   90.00
_cell.angle_gamma   90.00
#
_symmetry.space_group_name_H-M   'P 1'
#
loop_
_entity.id
_entity.type
_entity.pdbx_description
1 polymer ?
#
loop_
_entity_poly.entity_id
_entity_poly.type
_entity_poly.pdbx_seq_one_letter_code
_entity_poly.pdbx_strand_id
1 'polypeptide(L)'
;MSNRLTLLIGILTLFAVSCQKSSNDWKELVTDDHLVGWKVLGGEGSYEVKNGEVVGTTKGTSNTFLATENTYENFILELEVLVDPKMNSGIQFRSNQNERGVVNGYQAEIDPSERAWSGGLYDESRRGWLYPLTTNQAGQKAFKNNQWNKYRIEAFDNKVQIWVNDVMTTHFQDSMATKGFIALQVHGVGTKEEEGLQVKWRNIRMLENIKKTDLTPAVEDVTLTDLSTL
;
A
#
# COMPACT_ATOMS: atom_id res chain seq x y z
N MET A 1 -0.59 80.79 -25.71
CA MET A 1 0.43 79.73 -25.45
C MET A 1 -0.20 78.74 -24.49
N SER A 2 -0.71 77.62 -24.99
CA SER A 2 -1.44 76.60 -24.22
C SER A 2 -0.53 75.40 -23.93
N ASN A 3 -0.13 75.20 -22.68
CA ASN A 3 0.58 73.98 -22.25
C ASN A 3 -0.43 72.86 -22.00
N ARG A 4 -0.36 71.79 -22.80
CA ARG A 4 -1.06 70.53 -22.54
C ARG A 4 -0.16 69.64 -21.69
N LEU A 5 -0.56 69.37 -20.46
CA LEU A 5 0.09 68.41 -19.57
C LEU A 5 -0.53 67.03 -19.83
N THR A 6 0.19 66.17 -20.54
CA THR A 6 -0.21 64.77 -20.77
C THR A 6 0.24 63.92 -19.59
N LEU A 7 -0.70 63.46 -18.76
CA LEU A 7 -0.43 62.54 -17.65
C LEU A 7 -0.46 61.10 -18.18
N LEU A 8 0.71 60.46 -18.27
CA LEU A 8 0.82 59.02 -18.56
C LEU A 8 0.42 58.23 -17.31
N ILE A 9 -0.69 57.50 -17.37
CA ILE A 9 -1.07 56.52 -16.35
C ILE A 9 -0.34 55.22 -16.67
N GLY A 10 0.71 54.91 -15.91
CA GLY A 10 1.38 53.62 -15.95
C GLY A 10 0.50 52.56 -15.30
N ILE A 11 -0.03 51.63 -16.10
CA ILE A 11 -0.74 50.44 -15.60
C ILE A 11 0.32 49.46 -15.07
N LEU A 12 0.44 49.39 -13.75
CA LEU A 12 1.25 48.39 -13.06
C LEU A 12 0.43 47.09 -12.99
N THR A 13 0.60 46.20 -13.97
CA THR A 13 0.03 44.85 -13.89
C THR A 13 0.79 44.04 -12.83
N LEU A 14 0.22 43.94 -11.63
CA LEU A 14 0.60 42.92 -10.67
C LEU A 14 0.26 41.54 -11.26
N PHE A 15 1.28 40.85 -11.78
CA PHE A 15 1.20 39.41 -11.97
C PHE A 15 1.15 38.78 -10.57
N ALA A 16 -0.06 38.44 -10.12
CA ALA A 16 -0.23 37.51 -9.02
C ALA A 16 0.32 36.15 -9.47
N VAL A 17 1.57 35.87 -9.14
CA VAL A 17 2.11 34.51 -9.20
C VAL A 17 1.33 33.73 -8.15
N SER A 18 0.28 33.04 -8.61
CA SER A 18 -0.41 32.06 -7.79
C SER A 18 0.56 30.93 -7.55
N CYS A 19 1.25 30.98 -6.42
CA CYS A 19 2.04 29.87 -5.92
C CYS A 19 1.05 28.75 -5.59
N GLN A 20 0.81 27.85 -6.56
CA GLN A 20 0.15 26.58 -6.28
C GLN A 20 1.08 25.80 -5.37
N LYS A 21 0.87 25.95 -4.07
CA LYS A 21 1.40 25.06 -3.06
C LYS A 21 0.76 23.71 -3.35
N SER A 22 1.50 22.81 -4.03
CA SER A 22 1.12 21.41 -4.12
C SER A 22 1.23 20.87 -2.69
N SER A 23 0.12 20.91 -1.96
CA SER A 23 0.03 20.21 -0.69
C SER A 23 -0.13 18.74 -1.04
N ASN A 24 0.97 18.01 -0.85
CA ASN A 24 0.98 16.56 -0.82
C ASN A 24 0.22 16.13 0.44
N ASP A 25 -1.11 16.22 0.38
CA ASP A 25 -1.97 15.91 1.52
C ASP A 25 -2.26 14.40 1.56
N TRP A 26 -2.05 13.82 2.73
CA TRP A 26 -2.43 12.44 3.00
C TRP A 26 -3.95 12.30 2.97
N LYS A 27 -4.42 11.29 2.24
CA LYS A 27 -5.82 10.90 2.16
C LYS A 27 -6.05 9.63 2.96
N GLU A 28 -6.91 9.70 3.95
CA GLU A 28 -7.44 8.51 4.63
C GLU A 28 -8.32 7.71 3.65
N LEU A 29 -8.12 6.40 3.58
CA LEU A 29 -8.85 5.49 2.70
C LEU A 29 -10.07 4.86 3.39
N VAL A 30 -10.15 4.94 4.71
CA VAL A 30 -11.32 4.55 5.50
C VAL A 30 -11.66 5.72 6.41
N THR A 31 -12.78 6.40 6.11
CA THR A 31 -13.15 7.68 6.75
C THR A 31 -14.40 7.60 7.59
N ASP A 32 -15.10 6.47 7.55
CA ASP A 32 -16.36 6.25 8.25
C ASP A 32 -16.52 4.77 8.62
N ASP A 33 -17.60 4.43 9.32
CA ASP A 33 -17.88 3.06 9.77
C ASP A 33 -18.39 2.14 8.64
N HIS A 34 -18.44 2.65 7.41
CA HIS A 34 -18.78 1.91 6.20
C HIS A 34 -17.56 1.85 5.29
N LEU A 35 -17.46 0.76 4.54
CA LEU A 35 -16.35 0.52 3.62
C LEU A 35 -16.62 1.20 2.26
N VAL A 36 -17.02 2.48 2.27
CA VAL A 36 -17.30 3.25 1.05
C VAL A 36 -16.03 3.37 0.21
N GLY A 37 -16.15 3.12 -1.10
CA GLY A 37 -14.99 3.09 -2.01
C GLY A 37 -14.18 1.80 -1.94
N TRP A 38 -14.67 0.78 -1.24
CA TRP A 38 -14.11 -0.57 -1.20
C TRP A 38 -15.15 -1.60 -1.64
N LYS A 39 -14.67 -2.72 -2.17
CA LYS A 39 -15.48 -3.88 -2.57
C LYS A 39 -14.79 -5.18 -2.16
N VAL A 40 -15.58 -6.17 -1.77
CA VAL A 40 -15.08 -7.51 -1.46
C VAL A 40 -14.95 -8.33 -2.74
N LEU A 41 -13.80 -8.99 -2.92
CA LEU A 41 -13.48 -9.85 -4.06
C LEU A 41 -12.98 -11.21 -3.57
N GLY A 42 -13.21 -12.27 -4.35
CA GLY A 42 -12.70 -13.62 -4.05
C GLY A 42 -13.66 -14.43 -3.18
N GLY A 43 -13.15 -14.99 -2.09
CA GLY A 43 -13.89 -15.86 -1.16
C GLY A 43 -14.94 -15.16 -0.31
N GLU A 44 -15.27 -15.76 0.83
CA GLU A 44 -16.41 -15.34 1.69
C GLU A 44 -15.97 -14.81 3.07
N GLY A 45 -14.68 -14.56 3.26
CA GLY A 45 -14.15 -13.86 4.42
C GLY A 45 -14.89 -12.53 4.64
N SER A 46 -15.16 -12.17 5.88
CA SER A 46 -15.95 -10.97 6.19
C SER A 46 -15.07 -9.80 6.56
N TYR A 47 -15.57 -8.60 6.26
CA TYR A 47 -14.98 -7.33 6.65
C TYR A 47 -16.02 -6.46 7.34
N GLU A 48 -15.61 -5.79 8.40
CA GLU A 48 -16.41 -4.79 9.12
C GLU A 48 -15.51 -3.68 9.65
N VAL A 49 -16.06 -2.50 9.91
CA VAL A 49 -15.36 -1.43 10.63
C VAL A 49 -15.80 -1.46 12.09
N LYS A 50 -14.85 -1.55 13.02
CA LYS A 50 -15.08 -1.51 14.47
C LYS A 50 -14.08 -0.58 15.12
N ASN A 51 -14.56 0.47 15.80
CA ASN A 51 -13.71 1.45 16.48
C ASN A 51 -12.65 2.10 15.57
N GLY A 52 -13.00 2.39 14.31
CA GLY A 52 -12.06 2.92 13.32
C GLY A 52 -11.04 1.92 12.77
N GLU A 53 -11.21 0.62 13.07
CA GLU A 53 -10.37 -0.46 12.56
C GLU A 53 -11.15 -1.28 11.54
N VAL A 54 -10.55 -1.58 10.38
CA VAL A 54 -11.08 -2.59 9.46
C VAL A 54 -10.72 -3.96 10.02
N VAL A 55 -11.71 -4.78 10.34
CA VAL A 55 -11.55 -6.14 10.86
C VAL A 55 -11.90 -7.14 9.77
N GLY A 56 -10.90 -7.87 9.28
CA GLY A 56 -11.06 -9.03 8.43
C GLY A 56 -11.16 -10.31 9.26
N THR A 57 -12.09 -11.20 8.92
CA THR A 57 -12.27 -12.49 9.62
C THR A 57 -12.31 -13.65 8.64
N THR A 58 -11.52 -14.70 8.92
CA THR A 58 -11.46 -15.91 8.09
C THR A 58 -12.77 -16.68 8.08
N LYS A 59 -13.04 -17.32 6.95
CA LYS A 59 -14.05 -18.37 6.76
C LYS A 59 -13.42 -19.51 5.95
N GLY A 60 -13.97 -20.73 6.03
CA GLY A 60 -13.53 -21.92 5.32
C GLY A 60 -13.66 -21.86 3.79
N THR A 61 -13.10 -20.82 3.16
CA THR A 61 -13.19 -20.50 1.74
C THR A 61 -11.83 -20.04 1.20
N SER A 62 -11.75 -19.71 -0.09
CA SER A 62 -10.56 -19.14 -0.72
C SER A 62 -10.19 -17.73 -0.21
N ASN A 63 -9.04 -17.21 -0.65
CA ASN A 63 -8.58 -15.86 -0.36
C ASN A 63 -9.68 -14.83 -0.64
N THR A 64 -9.92 -13.95 0.32
CA THR A 64 -10.89 -12.87 0.20
C THR A 64 -10.18 -11.54 0.34
N PHE A 65 -10.49 -10.57 -0.52
CA PHE A 65 -9.80 -9.29 -0.61
C PHE A 65 -10.79 -8.15 -0.47
N LEU A 66 -10.56 -7.24 0.48
CA LEU A 66 -11.25 -5.96 0.49
C LEU A 66 -10.43 -4.99 -0.36
N ALA A 67 -10.87 -4.75 -1.59
CA ALA A 67 -10.15 -3.97 -2.60
C ALA A 67 -10.74 -2.57 -2.77
N THR A 68 -9.88 -1.57 -2.98
CA THR A 68 -10.33 -0.23 -3.36
C THR A 68 -11.02 -0.26 -4.72
N GLU A 69 -12.07 0.55 -4.90
CA GLU A 69 -12.71 0.73 -6.21
C GLU A 69 -11.83 1.52 -7.18
N ASN A 70 -10.99 2.42 -6.64
CA ASN A 70 -10.00 3.17 -7.40
C ASN A 70 -8.72 2.36 -7.64
N THR A 71 -7.95 2.79 -8.64
CA THR A 71 -6.63 2.25 -8.97
C THR A 71 -5.57 3.34 -8.86
N TYR A 72 -4.37 2.94 -8.44
CA TYR A 72 -3.28 3.83 -8.09
C TYR A 72 -2.00 3.41 -8.80
N GLU A 73 -1.22 4.39 -9.23
CA GLU A 73 0.03 4.20 -9.96
C GLU A 73 1.22 4.55 -9.06
N ASN A 74 1.48 5.85 -8.88
CA ASN A 74 2.54 6.36 -8.01
C ASN A 74 1.96 6.82 -6.68
N PHE A 75 2.35 6.17 -5.59
CA PHE A 75 1.83 6.44 -4.27
C PHE A 75 2.79 6.04 -3.14
N ILE A 76 2.55 6.64 -1.98
CA ILE A 76 3.03 6.17 -0.69
C ILE A 76 1.80 5.74 0.10
N LEU A 77 1.71 4.46 0.45
CA LEU A 77 0.66 3.90 1.29
C LEU A 77 1.23 3.65 2.69
N GLU A 78 0.55 4.11 3.72
CA GLU A 78 0.83 3.77 5.11
C GLU A 78 -0.41 3.19 5.77
N LEU A 79 -0.20 2.18 6.60
CA LEU A 79 -1.23 1.60 7.45
C LEU A 79 -0.59 0.85 8.62
N GLU A 80 -1.39 0.55 9.64
CA GLU A 80 -0.99 -0.33 10.72
C GLU A 80 -1.80 -1.63 10.66
N VAL A 81 -1.16 -2.75 10.99
CA VAL A 81 -1.79 -4.07 11.03
C VAL A 81 -1.56 -4.80 12.35
N LEU A 82 -2.60 -5.46 12.85
CA LEU A 82 -2.53 -6.46 13.93
C LEU A 82 -3.19 -7.75 13.41
N VAL A 83 -2.45 -8.85 13.41
CA VAL A 83 -2.90 -10.14 12.87
C VAL A 83 -2.84 -11.22 13.94
N ASP A 84 -3.79 -12.15 13.92
CA ASP A 84 -3.70 -13.37 14.71
C ASP A 84 -2.41 -14.15 14.35
N PRO A 85 -1.61 -14.59 15.33
CA PRO A 85 -0.34 -15.26 15.05
C PRO A 85 -0.47 -16.60 14.30
N LYS A 86 -1.68 -17.16 14.16
CA LYS A 86 -1.95 -18.37 13.38
C LYS A 86 -2.40 -18.07 11.94
N MET A 87 -2.49 -16.80 11.56
CA MET A 87 -3.05 -16.36 10.29
C MET A 87 -1.97 -15.77 9.39
N ASN A 88 -2.03 -16.09 8.10
CA ASN A 88 -1.32 -15.35 7.06
C ASN A 88 -2.23 -14.26 6.48
N SER A 89 -1.65 -13.15 6.02
CA SER A 89 -2.37 -12.07 5.36
C SER A 89 -1.43 -11.33 4.40
N GLY A 90 -1.92 -10.28 3.77
CA GLY A 90 -1.16 -9.47 2.85
C GLY A 90 -1.86 -8.18 2.49
N ILE A 91 -1.07 -7.23 2.00
CA ILE A 91 -1.55 -5.95 1.46
C ILE A 91 -1.25 -5.99 -0.03
N GLN A 92 -2.29 -6.18 -0.84
CA GLN A 92 -2.22 -6.10 -2.29
C GLN A 92 -2.00 -4.64 -2.71
N PHE A 93 -1.18 -4.42 -3.73
CA PHE A 93 -1.00 -3.09 -4.32
C PHE A 93 -0.64 -3.19 -5.80
N ARG A 94 -1.10 -2.21 -6.60
CA ARG A 94 -1.06 -2.27 -8.07
C ARG A 94 -1.62 -3.60 -8.61
N SER A 95 -2.57 -4.20 -7.88
CA SER A 95 -3.17 -5.49 -8.20
C SER A 95 -4.39 -5.33 -9.09
N ASN A 96 -4.76 -6.41 -9.78
CA ASN A 96 -5.88 -6.47 -10.72
C ASN A 96 -6.66 -7.78 -10.53
N GLN A 97 -7.78 -7.94 -11.24
CA GLN A 97 -8.44 -9.23 -11.43
C GLN A 97 -8.16 -9.72 -12.85
N ASN A 98 -7.82 -11.00 -13.02
CA ASN A 98 -7.75 -11.59 -14.35
C ASN A 98 -9.15 -11.83 -14.92
N GLU A 99 -9.23 -12.33 -16.15
CA GLU A 99 -10.49 -12.62 -16.85
C GLU A 99 -11.44 -13.58 -16.09
N ARG A 100 -10.91 -14.38 -15.15
CA ARG A 100 -11.68 -15.28 -14.29
C ARG A 100 -12.09 -14.66 -12.96
N GLY A 101 -11.82 -13.37 -12.75
CA GLY A 101 -12.11 -12.66 -11.50
C GLY A 101 -11.11 -12.95 -10.38
N VAL A 102 -10.01 -13.67 -10.63
CA VAL A 102 -9.01 -13.97 -9.59
C VAL A 102 -8.10 -12.77 -9.39
N VAL A 103 -8.03 -12.30 -8.14
CA VAL A 103 -7.11 -11.23 -7.74
C VAL A 103 -5.68 -11.70 -7.95
N ASN A 104 -4.87 -10.86 -8.63
CA ASN A 104 -3.46 -11.10 -8.86
C ASN A 104 -2.67 -9.79 -8.83
N GLY A 105 -1.38 -9.88 -8.51
CA GLY A 105 -0.48 -8.73 -8.45
C GLY A 105 0.35 -8.70 -7.18
N TYR A 106 1.03 -7.58 -6.96
CA TYR A 106 1.99 -7.48 -5.86
C TYR A 106 1.31 -7.49 -4.50
N GLN A 107 1.94 -8.19 -3.56
CA GLN A 107 1.54 -8.34 -2.17
C GLN A 107 2.72 -8.00 -1.27
N ALA A 108 2.52 -7.08 -0.34
CA ALA A 108 3.37 -6.98 0.85
C ALA A 108 2.89 -8.03 1.84
N GLU A 109 3.73 -9.02 2.14
CA GLU A 109 3.36 -10.15 2.98
C GLU A 109 3.13 -9.74 4.44
N ILE A 110 2.18 -10.38 5.10
CA ILE A 110 2.02 -10.41 6.56
C ILE A 110 2.11 -11.87 7.01
N ASP A 111 3.25 -12.20 7.61
CA ASP A 111 3.62 -13.56 8.01
C ASP A 111 4.14 -13.55 9.46
N PRO A 112 3.28 -13.88 10.43
CA PRO A 112 3.65 -13.96 11.85
C PRO A 112 4.37 -15.27 12.22
N SER A 113 4.56 -16.19 11.27
CA SER A 113 5.23 -17.47 11.52
C SER A 113 6.74 -17.33 11.71
N GLU A 114 7.42 -18.42 12.09
CA GLU A 114 8.89 -18.46 12.23
C GLU A 114 9.64 -18.21 10.91
N ARG A 115 8.96 -18.36 9.75
CA ARG A 115 9.52 -17.99 8.44
C ARG A 115 9.84 -16.49 8.38
N ALA A 116 9.03 -15.68 9.07
CA ALA A 116 9.22 -14.26 9.31
C ALA A 116 9.44 -13.45 8.03
N TRP A 117 8.59 -13.65 7.01
CA TRP A 117 8.67 -12.91 5.74
C TRP A 117 7.74 -11.71 5.65
N SER A 118 7.22 -11.23 6.78
CA SER A 118 6.45 -9.99 6.86
C SER A 118 7.19 -8.81 6.22
N GLY A 119 6.58 -8.18 5.21
CA GLY A 119 7.19 -7.11 4.41
C GLY A 119 7.98 -7.58 3.19
N GLY A 120 8.08 -8.89 2.95
CA GLY A 120 8.54 -9.46 1.69
C GLY A 120 7.54 -9.21 0.55
N LEU A 121 7.99 -9.40 -0.69
CA LEU A 121 7.18 -9.20 -1.89
C LEU A 121 6.79 -10.53 -2.52
N TYR A 122 5.48 -10.80 -2.54
CA TYR A 122 4.87 -11.92 -3.24
C TYR A 122 4.02 -11.42 -4.40
N ASP A 123 3.91 -12.21 -5.46
CA ASP A 123 3.15 -11.87 -6.66
C ASP A 123 1.96 -12.80 -6.82
N GLU A 124 0.90 -12.45 -6.09
CA GLU A 124 -0.30 -13.23 -5.84
C GLU A 124 -0.92 -13.74 -7.14
N SER A 125 -1.22 -15.04 -7.19
CA SER A 125 -1.81 -15.73 -8.34
C SER A 125 -1.11 -15.42 -9.69
N ARG A 126 0.19 -15.09 -9.66
CA ARG A 126 0.99 -14.71 -10.83
C ARG A 126 2.38 -15.36 -10.82
N ARG A 127 3.43 -14.71 -10.26
CA ARG A 127 4.82 -15.25 -10.28
C ARG A 127 5.28 -15.88 -8.96
N GLY A 128 4.52 -15.72 -7.87
CA GLY A 128 4.94 -16.21 -6.56
C GLY A 128 5.97 -15.29 -5.87
N TRP A 129 6.92 -15.86 -5.13
CA TRP A 129 7.89 -15.07 -4.35
C TRP A 129 8.85 -14.28 -5.25
N LEU A 130 8.81 -12.95 -5.16
CA LEU A 130 9.73 -12.05 -5.86
C LEU A 130 10.85 -11.56 -4.95
N TYR A 131 10.53 -11.28 -3.69
CA TYR A 131 11.48 -10.82 -2.68
C TYR A 131 11.18 -11.46 -1.31
N PRO A 132 11.56 -12.74 -1.10
CA PRO A 132 11.52 -13.32 0.24
C PRO A 132 12.61 -12.69 1.11
N LEU A 133 12.41 -12.64 2.43
CA LEU A 133 13.37 -11.99 3.34
C LEU A 133 14.54 -12.88 3.77
N THR A 134 14.87 -13.92 2.99
CA THR A 134 15.89 -14.92 3.34
C THR A 134 17.28 -14.33 3.60
N THR A 135 17.62 -13.22 2.94
CA THR A 135 18.90 -12.52 3.10
C THR A 135 18.81 -11.23 3.92
N ASN A 136 17.59 -10.77 4.25
CA ASN A 136 17.36 -9.53 5.01
C ASN A 136 16.98 -9.84 6.46
N GLN A 137 17.99 -10.18 7.28
CA GLN A 137 17.79 -10.54 8.69
C GLN A 137 17.19 -9.41 9.53
N ALA A 138 17.48 -8.16 9.20
CA ALA A 138 16.87 -7.01 9.87
C ALA A 138 15.37 -6.96 9.56
N GLY A 139 14.99 -7.16 8.29
CA GLY A 139 13.61 -7.26 7.86
C GLY A 139 12.85 -8.41 8.53
N GLN A 140 13.46 -9.60 8.67
CA GLN A 140 12.83 -10.73 9.37
C GLN A 140 12.51 -10.44 10.84
N LYS A 141 13.24 -9.51 11.48
CA LYS A 141 13.02 -9.11 12.88
C LYS A 141 12.10 -7.89 13.03
N ALA A 142 11.67 -7.30 11.91
CA ALA A 142 10.92 -6.05 11.91
C ALA A 142 9.50 -6.22 12.46
N PHE A 143 8.83 -7.31 12.08
CA PHE A 143 7.46 -7.60 12.49
C PHE A 143 7.41 -8.10 13.94
N LYS A 144 6.39 -7.65 14.69
CA LYS A 144 6.18 -7.97 16.10
C LYS A 144 4.83 -8.65 16.28
N ASN A 145 4.84 -9.93 16.61
CA ASN A 145 3.62 -10.69 16.91
C ASN A 145 2.85 -10.09 18.09
N ASN A 146 1.52 -10.15 18.02
CA ASN A 146 0.59 -9.61 19.03
C ASN A 146 0.71 -8.09 19.27
N GLN A 147 1.24 -7.34 18.30
CA GLN A 147 1.35 -5.89 18.34
C GLN A 147 0.87 -5.27 17.04
N TRP A 148 0.53 -3.98 17.08
CA TRP A 148 0.32 -3.20 15.87
C TRP A 148 1.66 -2.98 15.18
N ASN A 149 1.70 -3.25 13.88
CA ASN A 149 2.89 -3.10 13.03
C ASN A 149 2.60 -2.07 11.95
N LYS A 150 3.45 -1.05 11.85
CA LYS A 150 3.35 -0.03 10.80
C LYS A 150 3.95 -0.57 9.52
N TYR A 151 3.17 -0.55 8.45
CA TYR A 151 3.63 -0.80 7.09
C TYR A 151 3.70 0.52 6.32
N ARG A 152 4.75 0.67 5.53
CA ARG A 152 4.87 1.71 4.51
C ARG A 152 5.23 1.05 3.19
N ILE A 153 4.47 1.34 2.15
CA ILE A 153 4.68 0.83 0.79
C ILE A 153 4.83 2.04 -0.12
N GLU A 154 6.01 2.18 -0.72
CA GLU A 154 6.28 3.21 -1.71
C GLU A 154 6.35 2.56 -3.09
N ALA A 155 5.46 2.96 -3.98
CA ALA A 155 5.42 2.49 -5.35
C ALA A 155 5.57 3.70 -6.27
N PHE A 156 6.69 3.79 -6.99
CA PHE A 156 7.03 4.93 -7.84
C PHE A 156 7.68 4.43 -9.14
N ASP A 157 7.05 4.74 -10.27
CA ASP A 157 7.38 4.19 -11.59
C ASP A 157 7.43 2.66 -11.51
N ASN A 158 8.56 2.04 -11.85
CA ASN A 158 8.79 0.59 -11.76
C ASN A 158 9.41 0.13 -10.44
N LYS A 159 9.54 1.02 -9.43
CA LYS A 159 10.16 0.69 -8.15
C LYS A 159 9.13 0.47 -7.06
N VAL A 160 9.41 -0.51 -6.22
CA VAL A 160 8.63 -0.90 -5.05
C VAL A 160 9.57 -0.99 -3.86
N GLN A 161 9.21 -0.29 -2.78
CA GLN A 161 9.90 -0.39 -1.51
C GLN A 161 8.89 -0.62 -0.39
N ILE A 162 9.25 -1.48 0.57
CA ILE A 162 8.39 -1.83 1.69
C ILE A 162 9.19 -1.66 2.98
N TRP A 163 8.56 -1.08 4.00
CA TRP A 163 9.06 -1.01 5.36
C TRP A 163 8.04 -1.58 6.33
N VAL A 164 8.56 -2.26 7.35
CA VAL A 164 7.79 -2.72 8.51
C VAL A 164 8.44 -2.13 9.76
N ASN A 165 7.67 -1.42 10.57
CA ASN A 165 8.16 -0.72 11.77
C ASN A 165 9.43 0.11 11.50
N ASP A 166 9.39 0.87 10.39
CA ASP A 166 10.47 1.74 9.89
C ASP A 166 11.77 1.01 9.48
N VAL A 167 11.77 -0.34 9.45
CA VAL A 167 12.85 -1.16 8.90
C VAL A 167 12.52 -1.51 7.44
N MET A 168 13.41 -1.17 6.50
CA MET A 168 13.24 -1.54 5.10
C MET A 168 13.34 -3.06 4.92
N THR A 169 12.29 -3.66 4.37
CA THR A 169 12.18 -5.10 4.14
C THR A 169 12.43 -5.46 2.68
N THR A 170 11.88 -4.67 1.76
CA THR A 170 11.93 -4.92 0.31
C THR A 170 12.43 -3.68 -0.42
N HIS A 171 13.32 -3.88 -1.40
CA HIS A 171 13.71 -2.89 -2.39
C HIS A 171 13.79 -3.58 -3.76
N PHE A 172 12.81 -3.32 -4.62
CA PHE A 172 12.56 -4.11 -5.81
C PHE A 172 12.21 -3.24 -7.02
N GLN A 173 12.61 -3.70 -8.21
CA GLN A 173 12.28 -3.05 -9.48
C GLN A 173 11.67 -4.07 -10.45
N ASP A 174 10.49 -3.74 -10.96
CA ASP A 174 9.74 -4.54 -11.92
C ASP A 174 8.74 -3.68 -12.69
N SER A 175 8.65 -3.91 -14.01
CA SER A 175 7.78 -3.13 -14.90
C SER A 175 6.48 -3.84 -15.26
N MET A 176 6.21 -5.03 -14.71
CA MET A 176 5.03 -5.82 -15.07
C MET A 176 3.70 -5.14 -14.70
N ALA A 177 3.63 -4.49 -13.54
CA ALA A 177 2.43 -3.74 -13.14
C ALA A 177 2.81 -2.37 -12.56
N THR A 178 2.38 -1.30 -13.21
CA THR A 178 2.59 0.07 -12.71
C THR A 178 1.34 0.64 -12.06
N LYS A 179 0.16 0.04 -12.27
CA LYS A 179 -1.12 0.55 -11.78
C LYS A 179 -2.10 -0.57 -11.42
N GLY A 180 -2.90 -0.35 -10.39
CA GLY A 180 -3.97 -1.26 -9.96
C GLY A 180 -4.56 -0.87 -8.61
N PHE A 181 -5.49 -1.65 -8.07
CA PHE A 181 -6.10 -1.37 -6.78
C PHE A 181 -5.18 -1.72 -5.61
N ILE A 182 -5.50 -1.18 -4.43
CA ILE A 182 -5.00 -1.68 -3.13
C ILE A 182 -6.03 -2.69 -2.61
N ALA A 183 -5.59 -3.76 -1.94
CA ALA A 183 -6.53 -4.62 -1.22
C ALA A 183 -5.96 -5.20 0.07
N LEU A 184 -6.82 -5.39 1.06
CA LEU A 184 -6.50 -6.05 2.32
C LEU A 184 -6.91 -7.52 2.21
N GLN A 185 -6.00 -8.46 2.52
CA GLN A 185 -6.27 -9.88 2.36
C GLN A 185 -6.70 -10.53 3.68
N VAL A 186 -7.80 -11.26 3.62
CA VAL A 186 -8.12 -12.36 4.53
C VAL A 186 -7.74 -13.65 3.80
N HIS A 187 -6.67 -14.31 4.26
CA HIS A 187 -6.19 -15.52 3.63
C HIS A 187 -7.24 -16.64 3.77
N GLY A 188 -7.38 -17.43 2.70
CA GLY A 188 -8.28 -18.57 2.68
C GLY A 188 -7.81 -19.66 3.64
N VAL A 189 -8.74 -20.26 4.35
CA VAL A 189 -8.45 -21.35 5.30
C VAL A 189 -9.25 -22.58 4.92
N GLY A 190 -8.66 -23.76 5.11
CA GLY A 190 -9.24 -25.03 4.67
C GLY A 190 -9.91 -25.82 5.79
N THR A 191 -9.76 -25.38 7.03
CA THR A 191 -10.17 -26.12 8.24
C THR A 191 -11.09 -25.28 9.12
N LYS A 192 -11.94 -25.94 9.91
CA LYS A 192 -12.86 -25.24 10.83
C LYS A 192 -12.12 -24.56 11.98
N GLU A 193 -10.99 -25.11 12.38
CA GLU A 193 -10.14 -24.62 13.46
C GLU A 193 -9.49 -23.27 13.12
N GLU A 194 -9.41 -22.93 11.84
CA GLU A 194 -8.85 -21.70 11.31
C GLU A 194 -9.94 -20.66 10.95
N GLU A 195 -11.23 -20.98 11.13
CA GLU A 195 -12.32 -20.01 10.99
C GLU A 195 -12.38 -19.05 12.18
N GLY A 196 -12.76 -17.80 11.92
CA GLY A 196 -12.89 -16.79 12.97
C GLY A 196 -11.57 -16.14 13.39
N LEU A 197 -10.44 -16.52 12.79
CA LEU A 197 -9.16 -15.82 12.96
C LEU A 197 -9.27 -14.42 12.34
N GLN A 198 -8.60 -13.45 12.97
CA GLN A 198 -8.75 -12.05 12.61
C GLN A 198 -7.45 -11.38 12.22
N VAL A 199 -7.58 -10.45 11.29
CA VAL A 199 -6.59 -9.42 10.97
C VAL A 199 -7.28 -8.07 11.02
N LYS A 200 -6.59 -7.07 11.54
CA LYS A 200 -7.12 -5.74 11.75
C LYS A 200 -6.19 -4.72 11.13
N TRP A 201 -6.75 -3.73 10.46
CA TRP A 201 -6.02 -2.62 9.86
C TRP A 201 -6.57 -1.29 10.35
N ARG A 202 -5.70 -0.31 10.55
CA ARG A 202 -6.09 1.07 10.92
C ARG A 202 -5.13 2.08 10.32
N ASN A 203 -5.50 3.36 10.41
CA ASN A 203 -4.69 4.48 9.91
C ASN A 203 -4.29 4.27 8.43
N ILE A 204 -5.23 3.74 7.62
CA ILE A 204 -4.98 3.41 6.23
C ILE A 204 -5.04 4.69 5.41
N ARG A 205 -3.88 5.22 5.05
CA ARG A 205 -3.76 6.50 4.36
C ARG A 205 -2.79 6.44 3.20
N MET A 206 -3.01 7.30 2.23
CA MET A 206 -2.21 7.35 1.02
C MET A 206 -1.87 8.76 0.62
N LEU A 207 -0.64 8.91 0.12
CA LEU A 207 -0.21 10.10 -0.59
C LEU A 207 -0.04 9.75 -2.08
N GLU A 208 -0.77 10.48 -2.93
CA GLU A 208 -0.72 10.36 -4.40
C GLU A 208 0.02 11.55 -5.01
N ASN A 209 0.28 11.52 -6.33
CA ASN A 209 1.01 12.59 -7.05
C ASN A 209 2.40 12.90 -6.48
N ILE A 210 3.01 11.88 -5.88
CA ILE A 210 4.34 11.95 -5.29
C ILE A 210 5.40 12.22 -6.35
N LYS A 211 6.49 12.85 -5.91
CA LYS A 211 7.73 13.04 -6.66
C LYS A 211 8.79 12.13 -6.07
N LYS A 212 9.85 11.87 -6.83
CA LYS A 212 11.01 11.10 -6.34
C LYS A 212 11.60 11.65 -5.04
N THR A 213 11.50 12.96 -4.80
CA THR A 213 11.98 13.61 -3.56
C THR A 213 11.11 13.33 -2.33
N ASP A 214 9.89 12.82 -2.51
CA ASP A 214 8.99 12.43 -1.42
C ASP A 214 9.27 11.02 -0.91
N LEU A 215 10.07 10.24 -1.65
CA LEU A 215 10.42 8.87 -1.33
C LEU A 215 11.43 8.80 -0.19
N THR A 216 11.30 7.77 0.63
CA THR A 216 12.29 7.49 1.68
C THR A 216 13.56 6.96 1.01
N PRO A 217 14.75 7.53 1.32
CA PRO A 217 16.00 7.01 0.79
C PRO A 217 16.16 5.51 1.08
N ALA A 218 16.62 4.76 0.08
CA ALA A 218 16.97 3.36 0.28
C ALA A 218 18.10 3.22 1.30
N VAL A 219 18.04 2.16 2.11
CA VAL A 219 19.12 1.80 3.03
C VAL A 219 20.15 0.96 2.27
N GLU A 220 21.44 1.25 2.44
CA GLU A 220 22.52 0.59 1.69
C GLU A 220 22.54 -0.93 1.86
N ASP A 221 22.11 -1.45 3.02
CA ASP A 221 22.13 -2.87 3.35
C ASP A 221 20.98 -3.68 2.69
N VAL A 222 20.01 -3.02 2.04
CA VAL A 222 18.93 -3.69 1.30
C VAL A 222 19.13 -3.47 -0.20
N THR A 223 19.80 -4.44 -0.81
CA THR A 223 20.14 -4.41 -2.24
C THR A 223 18.88 -4.39 -3.10
N LEU A 224 18.87 -3.50 -4.10
CA LEU A 224 17.86 -3.49 -5.14
C LEU A 224 17.91 -4.80 -5.94
N THR A 225 16.79 -5.51 -6.03
CA THR A 225 16.62 -6.63 -6.95
C THR A 225 15.88 -6.17 -8.21
N ASP A 226 16.43 -6.46 -9.39
CA ASP A 226 15.89 -6.04 -10.69
C ASP A 226 15.61 -7.25 -11.58
N LEU A 227 14.32 -7.51 -11.85
CA LEU A 227 13.91 -8.62 -12.71
C LEU A 227 14.18 -8.39 -14.20
N SER A 228 14.50 -7.17 -14.65
CA SER A 228 14.87 -6.94 -16.06
C SER A 228 16.19 -7.59 -16.45
N THR A 229 16.94 -8.10 -15.47
CA THR A 229 18.23 -8.76 -15.65
C THR A 229 18.17 -10.28 -15.52
N LEU A 230 17.00 -10.86 -15.23
CA LEU A 230 16.73 -12.30 -15.15
C LEU A 230 15.98 -12.78 -16.40
#